data_AF-A0A9X4IF15-F1
#
_entry.id   AF-A0A9X4IF15-F1
#
_cell.length_a   1.000
_cell.length_b   1.000
_cell.length_c   1.000
_cell.angle_alpha   90.00
_cell.angle_beta   90.00
_cell.angle_gamma   90.00
#
_symmetry.space_group_name_H-M   'P 1'
#
loop_
_entity.id
_entity.type
_entity.pdbx_description
1 polymer ?
#
loop_
_entity_poly.entity_id
_entity_poly.type
_entity_poly.pdbx_seq_one_letter_code
_entity_poly.pdbx_strand_id
1 'polypeptide(L)'
;MKHQTNDPRMRALIARLLATCEWKLQPKGGRKHAKLVHASGRTLPYPTSGSDYRGFLNFRSTLKRLLKEIEDESKSKPGLD
;
A
#
# COMPACT_ATOMS: atom_id res chain seq x y z
N MET A 1 -8.48 14.95 -14.70
CA MET A 1 -7.83 13.63 -14.56
C MET A 1 -8.38 12.91 -13.33
N LYS A 2 -9.26 11.91 -13.49
CA LYS A 2 -9.80 11.11 -12.36
C LYS A 2 -9.13 9.73 -12.37
N HIS A 3 -8.01 9.60 -11.66
CA HIS A 3 -7.20 8.37 -11.56
C HIS A 3 -7.40 7.69 -10.20
N GLN A 4 -8.64 7.32 -9.87
CA GLN A 4 -8.92 6.58 -8.64
C GLN A 4 -9.74 5.34 -8.94
N THR A 5 -9.45 4.28 -8.19
CA THR A 5 -10.31 3.11 -8.06
C THR A 5 -11.75 3.51 -7.73
N ASN A 6 -12.75 2.87 -8.34
CA ASN A 6 -14.17 3.10 -8.05
C ASN A 6 -14.65 2.29 -6.83
N ASP A 7 -13.81 1.43 -6.24
CA ASP A 7 -14.17 0.70 -5.04
C ASP A 7 -14.04 1.61 -3.79
N PRO A 8 -15.15 1.91 -3.08
CA PRO A 8 -15.14 2.81 -1.94
C PRO A 8 -14.31 2.29 -0.75
N ARG A 9 -14.24 0.97 -0.54
CA ARG A 9 -13.45 0.35 0.53
C ARG A 9 -11.97 0.54 0.26
N MET A 10 -11.57 0.41 -1.00
CA MET A 10 -10.19 0.61 -1.43
C MET A 10 -9.77 2.08 -1.30
N ARG A 11 -10.63 3.01 -1.71
CA ARG A 11 -10.38 4.45 -1.52
C ARG A 11 -10.20 4.80 -0.05
N ALA A 12 -11.07 4.28 0.83
CA ALA A 12 -10.97 4.50 2.27
C ALA A 12 -9.68 3.91 2.85
N LEU A 13 -9.27 2.70 2.42
CA LEU A 13 -8.04 2.08 2.88
C LEU A 13 -6.79 2.84 2.43
N ILE A 14 -6.72 3.24 1.16
CA ILE A 14 -5.62 4.06 0.63
C ILE A 14 -5.56 5.41 1.33
N ALA A 15 -6.72 6.06 1.54
CA ALA A 15 -6.79 7.32 2.26
C ALA A 15 -6.27 7.19 3.70
N ARG A 16 -6.63 6.10 4.41
CA ARG A 16 -6.07 5.81 5.73
C ARG A 16 -4.56 5.61 5.68
N LEU A 17 -4.05 4.79 4.77
CA LEU A 17 -2.60 4.56 4.65
C LEU A 17 -1.82 5.87 4.43
N LEU A 18 -2.33 6.75 3.55
CA LEU A 18 -1.75 8.06 3.27
C LEU A 18 -1.85 9.03 4.46
N ALA A 19 -2.94 8.94 5.25
CA ALA A 19 -3.20 9.85 6.36
C ALA A 19 -2.50 9.45 7.66
N THR A 20 -2.35 8.14 7.94
CA THR A 20 -2.01 7.67 9.29
C THR A 20 -0.74 6.83 9.37
N CYS A 21 -0.22 6.34 8.25
CA CYS A 21 0.79 5.27 8.27
C CYS A 21 2.07 5.64 7.51
N GLU A 22 2.43 6.93 7.42
CA GLU A 22 3.66 7.40 6.76
C GLU A 22 3.84 6.93 5.30
N TRP A 23 2.76 6.52 4.63
CA TRP A 23 2.79 6.18 3.21
C TRP A 23 2.67 7.44 2.38
N LYS A 24 3.52 7.54 1.35
CA LYS A 24 3.49 8.61 0.36
C LYS A 24 3.19 8.04 -1.01
N LEU A 25 2.35 8.75 -1.77
CA LEU A 25 2.11 8.42 -3.16
C LEU A 25 3.31 8.85 -4.00
N GLN A 26 3.99 7.88 -4.60
CA GLN A 26 4.96 8.14 -5.64
C GLN A 26 4.23 8.10 -7.01
N PRO A 27 4.09 9.25 -7.69
CA PRO A 27 3.45 9.31 -9.00
C PRO A 27 4.27 8.55 -10.05
N LYS A 28 3.63 8.21 -11.16
CA LYS A 28 4.20 7.39 -12.24
C LYS A 28 5.56 7.93 -12.72
N GLY A 29 5.71 9.23 -12.95
CA GLY A 29 6.98 9.85 -13.32
C GLY A 29 7.73 9.14 -14.47
N GLY A 30 7.01 8.60 -15.45
CA GLY A 30 7.56 7.78 -16.55
C GLY A 30 7.36 6.25 -16.41
N ARG A 31 6.97 5.75 -15.24
CA ARG A 31 6.65 4.33 -15.00
C ARG A 31 5.21 3.99 -15.40
N LYS A 32 4.97 2.72 -15.74
CA LYS A 32 3.62 2.23 -16.09
C LYS A 32 2.58 2.41 -14.96
N HIS A 33 2.99 2.32 -13.68
CA HIS A 33 2.07 2.39 -12.52
C HIS A 33 2.62 3.26 -11.39
N ALA A 34 1.71 3.95 -10.69
CA ALA A 34 2.05 4.66 -9.46
C ALA A 34 2.22 3.65 -8.33
N LYS A 35 2.88 4.05 -7.25
CA LYS A 35 3.05 3.19 -6.06
C LYS A 35 3.01 4.00 -4.78
N LEU A 36 2.63 3.37 -3.69
CA LEU A 36 2.79 3.92 -2.35
C LEU A 36 4.15 3.49 -1.81
N VAL A 37 4.85 4.41 -1.16
CA VAL A 37 6.15 4.18 -0.54
C VAL A 37 6.05 4.54 0.94
N HIS A 38 6.47 3.63 1.81
CA HIS A 38 6.53 3.83 3.25
C HIS A 38 7.88 4.39 3.67
N ALA A 39 7.96 5.09 4.81
CA ALA A 39 9.21 5.60 5.36
C ALA A 39 10.27 4.51 5.60
N SER A 40 9.86 3.28 5.92
CA SER A 40 10.75 2.12 6.06
C SER A 40 11.33 1.57 4.75
N GLY A 41 11.03 2.19 3.60
CA GLY A 41 11.47 1.74 2.27
C GLY A 41 10.57 0.69 1.62
N ARG A 42 9.52 0.22 2.31
CA ARG A 42 8.52 -0.72 1.75
C ARG A 42 7.66 -0.05 0.68
N THR A 43 7.17 -0.84 -0.27
CA THR A 43 6.36 -0.32 -1.37
C THR A 43 5.09 -1.14 -1.60
N LEU A 44 4.00 -0.46 -1.96
CA LEU A 44 2.74 -1.06 -2.38
C LEU A 44 2.35 -0.57 -3.77
N PRO A 45 1.84 -1.44 -4.66
CA PRO A 45 1.33 -0.99 -5.95
C PRO A 45 0.11 -0.08 -5.74
N TYR A 46 0.01 1.05 -6.46
CA TYR A 46 -1.17 1.91 -6.37
C TYR A 46 -2.20 1.50 -7.44
N PRO A 47 -3.40 1.03 -7.05
CA PRO A 47 -4.43 0.65 -8.00
C PRO A 47 -5.03 1.89 -8.67
N THR A 48 -4.69 2.11 -9.95
CA THR A 48 -5.05 3.34 -10.69
C THR A 48 -6.40 3.30 -11.41
N SER A 49 -6.94 2.13 -11.72
CA SER A 49 -8.20 1.98 -12.48
C SER A 49 -9.19 1.11 -11.71
N GLY A 50 -10.41 1.61 -11.56
CA GLY A 50 -11.50 0.91 -10.88
C GLY A 50 -11.93 -0.41 -11.52
N SER A 51 -11.52 -0.67 -12.76
CA SER A 51 -11.77 -1.90 -13.52
C SER A 51 -10.67 -2.95 -13.39
N ASP A 52 -9.54 -2.64 -12.74
CA ASP A 52 -8.41 -3.57 -12.63
C ASP A 52 -8.50 -4.44 -11.37
N TYR A 53 -9.38 -5.44 -11.43
CA TYR A 53 -9.57 -6.44 -10.37
C TYR A 53 -8.27 -7.15 -9.98
N ARG A 54 -7.35 -7.35 -10.93
CA ARG A 54 -6.04 -7.96 -10.67
C ARG A 54 -5.13 -6.99 -9.89
N GLY A 55 -5.15 -5.71 -10.24
CA GLY A 55 -4.47 -4.66 -9.46
C GLY A 55 -4.91 -4.63 -7.99
N PHE A 56 -6.20 -4.84 -7.72
CA PHE A 56 -6.74 -4.95 -6.36
C PHE A 56 -6.21 -6.17 -5.60
N LEU A 57 -6.31 -7.35 -6.20
CA LEU A 57 -5.85 -8.59 -5.56
C LEU A 57 -4.36 -8.51 -5.23
N ASN A 58 -3.55 -7.96 -6.14
CA ASN A 58 -2.13 -7.75 -5.92
C ASN A 58 -1.90 -6.78 -4.75
N PHE A 59 -2.56 -5.62 -4.74
CA PHE A 59 -2.46 -4.66 -3.63
C PHE A 59 -2.79 -5.28 -2.28
N ARG A 60 -3.93 -5.98 -2.19
CA ARG A 60 -4.39 -6.62 -0.95
C ARG A 60 -3.45 -7.74 -0.51
N SER A 61 -2.96 -8.56 -1.44
CA SER A 61 -2.02 -9.64 -1.14
C SER A 61 -0.70 -9.09 -0.62
N THR A 62 -0.13 -8.07 -1.29
CA THR A 62 1.11 -7.43 -0.84
C THR A 62 0.92 -6.74 0.51
N LEU A 63 -0.18 -6.03 0.74
CA LEU A 63 -0.47 -5.40 2.02
C LEU A 63 -0.55 -6.43 3.15
N LYS A 64 -1.26 -7.55 2.93
CA LYS A 64 -1.36 -8.63 3.93
C LYS A 64 0.02 -9.22 4.25
N ARG A 65 0.86 -9.41 3.23
CA ARG A 65 2.23 -9.91 3.43
C ARG A 65 3.06 -8.94 4.27
N LEU A 66 3.02 -7.64 3.95
CA LEU A 66 3.74 -6.63 4.71
C LEU A 66 3.26 -6.53 6.17
N LEU A 67 1.95 -6.60 6.41
CA LEU A 67 1.41 -6.61 7.77
C LEU A 67 1.89 -7.82 8.57
N LYS A 68 1.95 -8.99 7.92
CA LYS A 68 2.51 -10.19 8.54
C LYS A 68 4.01 -10.05 8.83
N GLU A 69 4.78 -9.52 7.88
CA GLU A 69 6.21 -9.23 8.08
C GLU A 69 6.43 -8.26 9.26
N ILE A 70 5.59 -7.21 9.40
CA ILE A 70 5.63 -6.30 10.55
C ILE A 70 5.35 -7.03 11.86
N GLU A 71 4.31 -7.88 11.88
CA GLU A 71 3.92 -8.63 13.06
C GLU A 71 5.01 -9.63 13.47
N ASP A 72 5.59 -10.34 12.50
CA ASP A 72 6.68 -11.29 12.73
C ASP A 72 7.94 -10.55 13.22
N GLU A 73 8.31 -9.40 12.63
CA GLU A 73 9.41 -8.54 13.12
C GLU A 73 9.18 -8.03 14.54
N SER A 74 7.93 -7.73 14.90
CA SER A 74 7.57 -7.28 16.25
C SER A 74 7.65 -8.42 17.28
N LYS A 75 7.39 -9.66 16.86
CA LYS A 75 7.54 -10.87 17.70
C LYS A 75 9.00 -11.33 17.82
N SER A 76 9.84 -11.07 16.80
CA SER A 76 11.25 -11.44 16.79
C SER A 76 12.19 -10.48 17.56
N LYS A 77 11.66 -9.42 18.18
CA LYS A 77 12.41 -8.60 19.16
C LYS A 77 11.94 -8.88 20.60
N PRO A 78 12.24 -10.05 21.20
CA PRO A 78 12.20 -10.17 22.64
C PRO A 78 13.40 -9.39 23.21
N GLY A 79 13.11 -8.34 23.98
CA GLY A 79 14.01 -7.75 24.97
C GLY A 79 15.38 -7.25 24.50
N LEU A 80 15.58 -5.94 24.57
CA LEU A 80 16.86 -5.43 25.06
C LEU A 80 16.57 -4.30 26.04
N ASP A 81 16.77 -4.66 27.31
CA ASP A 81 16.66 -3.91 28.58
C ASP A 81 15.28 -3.41 29.03
#